data_AF-A0A3D5ULV7-F1
#
_entry.id   AF-A0A3D5ULV7-F1
#
_cell.length_a   1.000
_cell.length_b   1.000
_cell.length_c   1.000
_cell.angle_alpha   90.00
_cell.angle_beta   90.00
_cell.angle_gamma   90.00
#
_symmetry.space_group_name_H-M   'P 1'
#
loop_
_entity.id
_entity.type
_entity.pdbx_description
1 polymer ?
#
loop_
_entity_poly.entity_id
_entity_poly.type
_entity_poly.pdbx_seq_one_letter_code
_entity_poly.pdbx_strand_id
1 'polypeptide(L)'
;MKRKILSFLFAFVVCGFVLAQYWETHVAADPIVAEYYIAHFAQDTFAQNAVAAVYLNYRVFDSIFETLMLVVSVTAVINFSWRQNHE
;
A
#
# COMPACT_ATOMS: atom_id res chain seq x y z
N MET A 1 -6.95 -24.01 -20.65
CA MET A 1 -7.94 -22.91 -20.60
C MET A 1 -8.74 -22.89 -19.29
N LYS A 2 -9.38 -24.00 -18.86
CA LYS A 2 -10.18 -24.04 -17.61
C LYS A 2 -9.43 -23.56 -16.35
N ARG A 3 -8.15 -23.92 -16.18
CA ARG A 3 -7.28 -23.43 -15.08
C ARG A 3 -7.05 -21.92 -15.11
N LYS A 4 -6.81 -21.33 -16.30
CA LYS A 4 -6.61 -19.88 -16.46
C LYS A 4 -7.90 -19.11 -16.14
N ILE A 5 -9.05 -19.64 -16.58
CA ILE A 5 -10.37 -19.07 -16.27
C ILE A 5 -10.63 -19.11 -14.76
N LEU A 6 -10.34 -20.25 -14.10
CA LEU A 6 -10.50 -20.39 -12.66
C LEU A 6 -9.61 -19.41 -11.88
N SER A 7 -8.34 -19.26 -12.27
CA SER A 7 -7.44 -18.29 -11.66
C SER A 7 -7.90 -16.85 -11.85
N PHE A 8 -8.44 -16.51 -13.02
CA PHE A 8 -8.98 -15.18 -13.29
C PHE A 8 -10.23 -14.88 -12.44
N LEU A 9 -11.13 -15.86 -12.31
CA LEU A 9 -12.34 -15.75 -11.51
C LEU A 9 -12.01 -15.63 -10.02
N PHE A 10 -11.02 -16.40 -9.54
CA PHE A 10 -10.50 -16.27 -8.18
C PHE A 10 -9.90 -14.89 -7.93
N ALA A 11 -9.06 -14.38 -8.83
CA ALA A 11 -8.48 -13.04 -8.71
C ALA A 11 -9.56 -11.94 -8.69
N PHE A 12 -10.61 -12.09 -9.50
CA PHE A 12 -11.73 -11.17 -9.53
C PHE A 12 -12.51 -11.16 -8.21
N VAL A 13 -12.78 -12.33 -7.63
CA VAL A 13 -13.45 -12.46 -6.32
C VAL A 13 -12.60 -11.84 -5.21
N VAL A 14 -11.31 -12.12 -5.18
CA VAL A 14 -10.39 -11.53 -4.18
C VAL A 14 -10.33 -10.01 -4.33
N CYS A 15 -10.23 -9.49 -5.55
CA CYS A 15 -10.25 -8.05 -5.81
C CYS A 15 -11.54 -7.39 -5.32
N GLY A 16 -12.70 -7.97 -5.64
CA GLY A 16 -13.99 -7.48 -5.18
C GLY A 16 -14.11 -7.50 -3.64
N PHE A 17 -13.61 -8.54 -2.98
CA PHE A 17 -13.58 -8.63 -1.53
C PHE A 17 -12.73 -7.52 -0.90
N VAL A 18 -11.53 -7.27 -1.42
CA VAL A 18 -10.65 -6.20 -0.93
C VAL A 18 -11.30 -4.82 -1.10
N LEU A 19 -11.93 -4.55 -2.25
CA LEU A 19 -12.61 -3.28 -2.51
C LEU A 19 -13.81 -3.07 -1.59
N ALA A 20 -14.57 -4.13 -1.30
CA ALA A 20 -15.69 -4.05 -0.36
C ALA A 20 -15.22 -3.72 1.07
N GLN A 21 -14.12 -4.33 1.52
CA GLN A 21 -13.52 -4.01 2.81
C GLN A 21 -12.99 -2.57 2.86
N TYR A 22 -12.35 -2.10 1.79
CA TYR A 22 -11.86 -0.73 1.70
C TYR A 22 -13.00 0.30 1.82
N TRP A 23 -14.15 0.04 1.19
CA TRP A 23 -15.30 0.93 1.21
C TRP A 23 -15.84 1.18 2.63
N GLU A 24 -15.92 0.14 3.46
CA GLU A 24 -16.39 0.28 4.84
C GLU A 24 -15.35 0.91 5.79
N THR A 25 -14.06 0.81 5.45
CA THR A 25 -12.96 1.20 6.36
C THR A 25 -12.34 2.56 6.03
N HIS A 26 -12.84 3.26 5.01
CA HIS A 26 -12.39 4.60 4.68
C HIS A 26 -12.88 5.62 5.73
N VAL A 27 -12.16 5.69 6.85
CA VAL A 27 -12.32 6.73 7.86
C VAL A 27 -11.32 7.82 7.53
N ALA A 28 -11.82 9.01 7.16
CA ALA A 28 -10.99 10.20 7.08
C ALA A 28 -10.30 10.41 8.45
N ALA A 29 -9.04 10.85 8.45
CA ALA A 29 -8.33 11.10 9.69
C ALA A 29 -9.18 12.03 10.58
N ASP A 30 -9.55 11.53 11.76
CA ASP A 30 -10.30 12.31 12.74
C ASP A 30 -9.55 13.63 12.96
N PRO A 31 -10.22 14.80 12.87
CA PRO A 31 -9.60 16.11 13.09
C PRO A 31 -8.73 16.15 14.35
N ILE A 32 -9.12 15.45 15.40
CA ILE A 32 -8.39 15.35 16.67
C ILE A 32 -7.02 14.70 16.48
N VAL A 33 -6.94 13.64 15.68
CA VAL A 33 -5.70 12.91 15.40
C VAL A 33 -4.79 13.75 14.50
N ALA A 34 -5.36 14.45 13.52
CA ALA A 34 -4.60 15.34 12.65
C ALA A 34 -3.97 16.50 13.44
N GLU A 35 -4.74 17.14 14.33
CA GLU A 35 -4.24 18.20 15.22
C GLU A 35 -3.13 17.68 16.14
N TYR A 36 -3.29 16.47 16.71
CA TYR A 36 -2.27 15.84 17.55
C TYR A 36 -0.95 15.69 16.81
N TYR A 37 -0.96 15.14 15.58
CA TYR A 37 0.27 14.96 14.80
C TYR A 37 0.92 16.30 14.46
N ILE A 38 0.15 17.33 14.11
CA ILE A 38 0.72 18.66 13.79
C ILE A 38 1.36 19.30 15.03
N ALA A 39 0.76 19.13 16.21
CA ALA A 39 1.25 19.73 17.43
C ALA A 39 2.47 19.00 18.02
N HIS A 40 2.56 17.67 17.90
CA HIS A 40 3.54 16.87 18.64
C HIS A 40 4.62 16.18 17.77
N PHE A 41 4.53 16.20 16.44
CA PHE A 41 5.45 15.43 15.58
C PHE A 41 6.93 15.67 15.89
N ALA A 42 7.33 16.91 16.14
CA ALA A 42 8.72 17.26 16.36
C ALA A 42 9.24 16.71 17.69
N GLN A 43 8.39 16.65 18.71
CA GLN A 43 8.75 16.11 20.03
C GLN A 43 8.74 14.58 20.03
N ASP A 44 7.74 13.97 19.39
CA ASP A 44 7.56 12.52 19.40
C ASP A 44 8.58 11.79 18.51
N THR A 45 8.97 12.40 17.39
CA THR A 45 9.75 11.73 16.34
C THR A 45 11.11 12.37 16.06
N PHE A 46 11.38 13.54 16.65
CA PHE A 46 12.56 14.38 16.35
C PHE A 46 12.68 14.81 14.88
N ALA A 47 11.66 14.57 14.05
CA ALA A 47 11.65 14.98 12.67
C ALA A 47 11.30 16.47 12.55
N GLN A 48 12.00 17.17 11.66
CA GLN A 48 11.74 18.59 11.36
C GLN A 48 10.56 18.80 10.41
N ASN A 49 10.06 17.73 9.78
CA ASN A 49 8.96 17.77 8.83
C ASN A 49 7.82 16.87 9.30
N ALA A 50 6.63 17.46 9.47
CA ALA A 50 5.43 16.75 9.92
C ALA A 50 5.01 15.61 8.98
N VAL A 51 5.15 15.81 7.67
CA VAL A 51 4.82 14.78 6.67
C VAL A 51 5.78 13.60 6.77
N ALA A 52 7.08 13.86 6.94
CA ALA A 52 8.07 12.80 7.13
C ALA A 52 7.84 12.04 8.45
N ALA A 53 7.45 12.73 9.51
CA ALA A 53 7.08 12.11 10.79
C ALA A 53 5.90 11.13 10.61
N VAL A 54 4.88 11.52 9.84
CA VAL A 54 3.74 10.64 9.56
C VAL A 54 4.18 9.41 8.77
N TYR A 55 4.89 9.57 7.65
CA TYR A 55 5.26 8.43 6.81
C TYR A 55 6.29 7.49 7.43
N LEU A 56 7.26 8.03 8.18
CA LEU A 56 8.40 7.25 8.68
C LEU A 56 8.27 6.82 10.13
N ASN A 57 7.40 7.44 10.93
CA ASN A 57 7.19 7.08 12.32
C ASN A 57 5.75 6.65 12.58
N TYR A 58 4.79 7.58 12.56
CA TYR A 58 3.41 7.28 13.00
C TYR A 58 2.72 6.20 12.12
N ARG A 59 3.02 6.18 10.81
CA ARG A 59 2.42 5.25 9.83
C ARG A 59 3.48 4.49 9.03
N VAL A 60 4.54 4.05 9.71
CA VAL A 60 5.68 3.36 9.07
C VAL A 60 5.26 2.12 8.26
N PHE A 61 4.24 1.39 8.71
CA PHE A 61 3.78 0.18 8.03
C PHE A 61 3.19 0.47 6.64
N ASP A 62 2.47 1.58 6.47
CA ASP A 62 1.90 1.95 5.18
C ASP A 62 3.02 2.22 4.16
N SER A 63 4.06 2.96 4.57
CA SER A 63 5.23 3.26 3.73
C SER A 63 6.08 2.01 3.41
N ILE A 64 6.22 1.10 4.37
CA ILE A 64 6.92 -0.19 4.16
C ILE A 64 6.15 -1.02 3.13
N PHE A 65 4.82 -1.16 3.28
CA PHE A 65 4.02 -1.93 2.33
C PHE A 65 3.96 -1.29 0.95
N GLU A 66 3.92 0.04 0.85
CA GLU A 66 4.04 0.75 -0.42
C GLU A 66 5.37 0.43 -1.12
N THR A 67 6.48 0.48 -0.38
CA THR A 67 7.80 0.16 -0.93
C THR A 67 7.91 -1.32 -1.34
N LEU A 68 7.36 -2.24 -0.54
CA LEU A 68 7.30 -3.66 -0.89
C LEU A 68 6.48 -3.91 -2.16
N MET A 69 5.32 -3.24 -2.30
CA MET A 69 4.51 -3.29 -3.52
C MET A 69 5.29 -2.81 -4.74
N LEU A 70 6.06 -1.72 -4.61
CA LEU A 70 6.92 -1.23 -5.67
C LEU A 70 7.98 -2.27 -6.06
N VAL A 71 8.67 -2.88 -5.08
CA VAL A 71 9.68 -3.93 -5.33
C VAL A 71 9.06 -5.13 -6.05
N VAL A 72 7.90 -5.61 -5.61
CA VAL A 72 7.18 -6.72 -6.26
C VAL A 72 6.79 -6.35 -7.69
N SER A 73 6.31 -5.13 -7.90
CA SER A 73 5.90 -4.63 -9.23
C SER A 73 7.08 -4.58 -10.20
N VAL A 74 8.21 -4.00 -9.78
CA VAL A 74 9.43 -3.94 -10.60
C VAL A 74 9.95 -5.35 -10.90
N THR A 75 9.97 -6.23 -9.90
CA THR A 75 10.41 -7.63 -10.07
C THR A 75 9.52 -8.37 -11.08
N ALA A 76 8.20 -8.18 -11.01
CA ALA A 76 7.26 -8.76 -11.95
C ALA A 76 7.52 -8.26 -13.38
N VAL A 77 7.70 -6.95 -13.57
CA VAL A 77 7.98 -6.35 -14.89
C VAL A 77 9.27 -6.89 -15.48
N ILE A 78 10.35 -6.97 -14.70
CA ILE A 78 11.63 -7.53 -15.16
C ILE A 78 11.46 -8.99 -15.57
N ASN A 79 10.79 -9.80 -14.74
CA ASN A 79 10.58 -11.22 -15.02
C ASN A 79 9.77 -11.43 -16.32
N PHE A 80 8.69 -10.67 -16.50
CA PHE A 80 7.87 -10.76 -17.71
C PHE A 80 8.60 -10.24 -18.95
N SER A 81 9.36 -9.14 -18.84
CA SER A 81 10.08 -8.56 -19.96
C SER A 81 11.19 -9.47 -20.48
N TRP A 82 11.94 -10.15 -19.62
CA TRP A 82 12.99 -11.07 -20.05
C TRP A 82 12.45 -12.38 -20.61
N ARG A 83 11.29 -12.83 -20.14
CA ARG A 83 10.67 -14.08 -20.64
C ARG A 83 10.22 -13.99 -22.10
N GLN A 84 9.99 -12.78 -22.62
CA GLN A 84 9.53 -12.59 -24.00
C GLN A 84 10.63 -12.81 -25.06
N ASN A 85 11.91 -12.88 -24.67
CA ASN A 85 13.03 -13.10 -25.60
C ASN A 85 13.44 -14.58 -25.75
N HIS A 86 12.73 -15.51 -25.10
CA HIS A 86 13.09 -16.95 -25.05
C HIS A 86 11.94 -17.89 -25.49
N GLU A 87 10.95 -17.38 -26.22
CA GLU A 87 9.99 -18.17 -27.01
C GLU A 87 10.05 -17.71 -28.48
#